data_AF-A0A3B9P550-F1
#
_entry.id   AF-A0A3B9P550-F1
#
_cell.length_a   1.000
_cell.length_b   1.000
_cell.length_c   1.000
_cell.angle_alpha   90.00
_cell.angle_beta   90.00
_cell.angle_gamma   90.00
#
_symmetry.space_group_name_H-M   'P 1'
#
loop_
_entity.id
_entity.type
_entity.pdbx_description
1 polymer ?
#
loop_
_entity_poly.entity_id
_entity_poly.type
_entity_poly.pdbx_seq_one_letter_code
_entity_poly.pdbx_strand_id
1 'polypeptide(L)'
;MKIRFILFLVFLGNVLSAQELRATAKVLSPEVQATNKDIFTALETSLDNFLNGNSWTDYKYADEERIECSFILTVKSLNGNKFDATLQVQYSRPIYGSKYNSPVLNILDKDVVFSYRENEP
;
A
#
# COMPACT_ATOMS: atom_id res chain seq x y z
N MET A 1 -42.51 -5.41 13.88
CA MET A 1 -41.88 -4.15 13.42
C MET A 1 -40.37 -4.09 13.64
N LYS A 2 -39.84 -4.45 14.81
CA LYS A 2 -38.40 -4.33 15.15
C LYS A 2 -37.45 -5.08 14.19
N ILE A 3 -37.81 -6.29 13.75
CA ILE A 3 -36.96 -7.10 12.87
C ILE A 3 -36.87 -6.58 11.43
N ARG A 4 -37.94 -5.93 10.94
CA ARG A 4 -37.95 -5.29 9.61
C ARG A 4 -37.08 -4.03 9.58
N PHE A 5 -36.98 -3.32 10.70
CA PHE A 5 -36.10 -2.16 10.84
C PHE A 5 -34.61 -2.56 10.88
N ILE A 6 -34.28 -3.67 11.54
CA ILE A 6 -32.91 -4.22 11.56
C ILE A 6 -32.50 -4.68 10.16
N LEU A 7 -33.38 -5.37 9.43
CA LEU A 7 -33.15 -5.74 8.02
C LEU A 7 -32.94 -4.52 7.11
N PHE A 8 -33.69 -3.43 7.32
CA PHE A 8 -33.50 -2.19 6.57
C PHE A 8 -32.14 -1.52 6.85
N LEU A 9 -31.66 -1.56 8.09
CA LEU A 9 -30.35 -1.00 8.47
C LEU A 9 -29.17 -1.78 7.85
N VAL A 10 -29.31 -3.10 7.69
CA VAL A 10 -28.28 -3.96 7.07
C VAL A 10 -28.15 -3.71 5.57
N PHE A 11 -29.23 -3.30 4.89
CA PHE A 11 -29.18 -2.98 3.45
C PHE A 11 -28.53 -1.63 3.13
N LEU A 12 -28.48 -0.68 4.08
CA LEU A 12 -27.84 0.63 3.90
C LEU A 12 -26.30 0.60 3.91
N GLY A 13 -25.69 -0.51 4.34
CA GLY A 13 -24.22 -0.64 4.46
C GLY A 13 -23.46 -1.01 3.18
N ASN A 14 -24.15 -1.23 2.05
CA ASN A 14 -23.56 -1.88 0.87
C ASN A 14 -23.28 -0.93 -0.31
N VAL A 15 -22.68 0.23 -0.04
CA VAL A 15 -22.03 1.04 -1.07
C VAL A 15 -20.58 1.29 -0.66
N LEU A 16 -19.82 0.19 -0.63
CA LEU A 16 -18.36 0.29 -0.66
C LEU A 16 -17.97 0.60 -2.11
N SER A 17 -17.88 1.89 -2.45
CA SER A 17 -17.14 2.29 -3.65
C SER A 17 -15.69 1.91 -3.44
N ALA A 18 -15.19 1.00 -4.26
CA ALA A 18 -13.76 0.74 -4.36
C ALA A 18 -13.09 2.04 -4.77
N GLN A 19 -12.10 2.50 -4.01
CA GLN A 19 -11.38 3.75 -4.22
C GLN A 19 -10.01 3.46 -4.81
N GLU A 20 -9.51 4.37 -5.65
CA GLU A 20 -8.15 4.26 -6.18
C GLU A 20 -7.09 4.73 -5.20
N LEU A 21 -5.88 4.21 -5.40
CA LEU A 21 -4.73 4.45 -4.55
C LEU A 21 -3.80 5.47 -5.20
N ARG A 22 -3.20 6.33 -4.37
CA ARG A 22 -1.95 7.02 -4.66
C ARG A 22 -0.94 6.53 -3.63
N ALA A 23 -0.16 5.54 -4.02
CA ALA A 23 0.85 4.94 -3.17
C ALA A 23 2.18 5.69 -3.27
N THR A 24 2.93 5.73 -2.17
CA THR A 24 4.33 6.12 -2.15
C THR A 24 5.12 4.98 -1.54
N ALA A 25 5.96 4.36 -2.35
CA ALA A 25 6.88 3.31 -1.94
C ALA A 25 8.20 3.90 -1.43
N LYS A 26 8.77 3.30 -0.38
CA LYS A 26 10.13 3.59 0.06
C LYS A 26 10.84 2.33 0.52
N VAL A 27 12.04 2.09 0.01
CA VAL A 27 12.89 0.96 0.40
C VAL A 27 14.05 1.47 1.24
N LEU A 28 14.12 1.01 2.48
CA LEU A 28 15.18 1.31 3.44
C LEU A 28 16.04 0.06 3.63
N SER A 29 17.36 0.23 3.64
CA SER A 29 18.30 -0.88 3.89
C SER A 29 19.43 -0.46 4.85
N PRO A 30 19.12 0.05 6.06
CA PRO A 30 20.14 0.61 6.95
C PRO A 30 21.12 -0.44 7.49
N GLU A 31 20.67 -1.68 7.65
CA GLU A 31 21.45 -2.80 8.22
C GLU A 31 22.21 -3.61 7.16
N VAL A 32 21.87 -3.44 5.88
CA VAL A 32 22.44 -4.23 4.79
C VAL A 32 23.65 -3.52 4.19
N GLN A 33 24.83 -4.08 4.42
CA GLN A 33 26.07 -3.66 3.74
C GLN A 33 26.19 -4.35 2.37
N ALA A 34 25.28 -4.03 1.44
CA ALA A 34 25.33 -4.58 0.09
C ALA A 34 26.36 -3.84 -0.78
N THR A 35 27.10 -4.58 -1.60
CA THR A 35 28.01 -4.02 -2.62
C THR A 35 27.23 -3.29 -3.71
N ASN A 36 26.04 -3.81 -4.07
CA ASN A 36 25.15 -3.21 -5.05
C ASN A 36 23.97 -2.54 -4.32
N LYS A 37 23.90 -1.21 -4.36
CA LYS A 37 22.76 -0.45 -3.82
C LYS A 37 21.68 -0.18 -4.86
N ASP A 38 21.99 -0.35 -6.14
CA ASP A 38 21.08 -0.07 -7.25
C ASP A 38 19.87 -1.01 -7.20
N ILE A 39 20.05 -2.23 -6.69
CA ILE A 39 18.96 -3.20 -6.48
C ILE A 39 17.85 -2.68 -5.57
N PHE A 40 18.17 -1.88 -4.56
CA PHE A 40 17.15 -1.30 -3.67
C PHE A 40 16.40 -0.17 -4.36
N THR A 41 17.09 0.67 -5.13
CA THR A 41 16.48 1.73 -5.94
C THR A 41 15.58 1.15 -7.05
N ALA A 42 16.04 0.07 -7.69
CA ALA A 42 15.27 -0.65 -8.69
C ALA A 42 14.02 -1.29 -8.06
N LEU A 43 14.16 -1.93 -6.90
CA LEU A 43 13.03 -2.48 -6.14
C LEU A 43 12.03 -1.39 -5.73
N GLU A 44 12.50 -0.23 -5.25
CA GLU A 44 11.64 0.91 -4.92
C GLU A 44 10.84 1.38 -6.14
N THR A 45 11.52 1.56 -7.27
CA THR A 45 10.88 1.96 -8.53
C THR A 45 9.89 0.91 -9.02
N SER A 46 10.22 -0.37 -8.91
CA SER A 46 9.35 -1.49 -9.27
C SER A 46 8.10 -1.53 -8.38
N LEU A 47 8.25 -1.33 -7.07
CA LEU A 47 7.13 -1.29 -6.13
C LEU A 47 6.21 -0.11 -6.42
N ASP A 48 6.77 1.08 -6.67
CA ASP A 48 5.99 2.28 -6.96
C ASP A 48 5.19 2.11 -8.27
N ASN A 49 5.85 1.61 -9.32
CA ASN A 49 5.20 1.30 -10.59
C ASN A 49 4.11 0.22 -10.44
N PHE A 50 4.35 -0.81 -9.64
CA PHE A 50 3.36 -1.85 -9.38
C PHE A 50 2.13 -1.29 -8.64
N LEU A 51 2.33 -0.48 -7.60
CA LEU A 51 1.23 0.03 -6.79
C LEU A 51 0.40 1.08 -7.53
N ASN A 52 1.06 2.01 -8.25
CA ASN A 52 0.41 3.12 -8.94
C ASN A 52 0.02 2.82 -10.39
N GLY A 53 0.65 1.83 -11.03
CA GLY A 53 0.39 1.43 -12.40
C GLY A 53 -0.75 0.42 -12.56
N ASN A 54 -1.17 -0.22 -11.46
CA ASN A 54 -2.34 -1.09 -11.46
C ASN A 54 -3.63 -0.31 -11.17
N SER A 55 -4.69 -0.63 -11.92
CA SER A 55 -6.05 -0.16 -11.62
C SER A 55 -6.66 -1.10 -10.59
N TRP A 56 -6.97 -0.58 -9.40
CA TRP A 56 -7.58 -1.36 -8.32
C TRP A 56 -9.11 -1.37 -8.40
N THR A 57 -9.64 -0.51 -9.27
CA THR A 57 -11.07 -0.29 -9.49
C THR A 57 -11.34 -0.05 -10.99
N ASP A 58 -12.59 -0.20 -11.40
CA ASP A 58 -13.03 0.08 -12.77
C ASP A 58 -13.40 1.56 -13.00
N TYR A 59 -13.24 2.41 -11.99
CA TYR A 59 -13.67 3.82 -12.03
C TYR A 59 -12.50 4.77 -12.25
N LYS A 60 -12.76 5.85 -12.98
CA LYS A 60 -11.78 6.95 -13.15
C LYS A 60 -11.96 7.96 -12.02
N TYR A 61 -10.90 8.16 -11.25
CA TYR A 61 -10.84 9.13 -10.17
C TYR A 61 -9.98 10.32 -10.53
N ALA A 62 -10.35 11.50 -10.05
CA ALA A 62 -9.44 12.63 -10.03
C ALA A 62 -8.31 12.36 -9.04
N ASP A 63 -7.17 12.99 -9.29
CA ASP A 63 -5.96 12.83 -8.49
C ASP A 63 -6.12 13.24 -7.03
N GLU A 64 -7.07 14.14 -6.75
CA GLU A 64 -7.46 14.59 -5.42
C GLU A 64 -8.42 13.65 -4.68
N GLU A 65 -9.04 12.71 -5.39
CA GLU A 65 -9.96 11.71 -4.81
C GLU A 65 -9.25 10.41 -4.43
N ARG A 66 -8.02 10.20 -4.92
CA ARG A 66 -7.23 9.01 -4.61
C ARG A 66 -6.80 8.98 -3.16
N ILE A 67 -6.84 7.80 -2.55
CA ILE A 67 -6.38 7.60 -1.17
C ILE A 67 -4.85 7.62 -1.12
N GLU A 68 -4.28 8.45 -0.26
CA GLU A 68 -2.86 8.45 0.02
C GLU A 68 -2.46 7.23 0.86
N CYS A 69 -1.53 6.43 0.32
CA CYS A 69 -0.99 5.23 0.94
C CYS A 69 0.54 5.31 1.00
N SER A 70 1.14 4.91 2.11
CA SER A 70 2.60 4.84 2.28
C SER A 70 3.02 3.41 2.56
N PHE A 71 3.98 2.93 1.79
CA PHE A 71 4.60 1.63 1.93
C PHE A 71 6.08 1.83 2.25
N ILE A 72 6.49 1.47 3.47
CA ILE A 72 7.88 1.54 3.90
C ILE A 72 8.38 0.11 4.06
N LEU A 73 9.21 -0.34 3.13
CA LEU A 73 9.87 -1.63 3.17
C LEU A 73 11.26 -1.44 3.76
N THR A 74 11.54 -2.07 4.90
CA THR A 74 12.87 -2.05 5.52
C THR A 74 13.52 -3.42 5.38
N VAL A 75 14.54 -3.52 4.52
CA VAL A 75 15.30 -4.74 4.28
C VAL A 75 16.26 -4.98 5.44
N LYS A 76 16.16 -6.16 6.06
CA LYS A 76 17.02 -6.63 7.14
C LYS A 76 18.22 -7.41 6.61
N SER A 77 17.97 -8.31 5.66
CA SER A 77 19.02 -9.11 5.01
C SER A 77 18.69 -9.42 3.56
N LEU A 78 19.76 -9.59 2.79
CA LEU A 78 19.72 -10.01 1.39
C LEU A 78 20.67 -11.21 1.23
N ASN A 79 20.14 -12.35 0.78
CA ASN A 79 20.92 -13.54 0.48
C ASN A 79 20.66 -14.00 -0.96
N GLY A 80 21.59 -13.70 -1.86
CA GLY A 80 21.39 -13.87 -3.29
C GLY A 80 20.24 -12.98 -3.78
N ASN A 81 19.12 -13.60 -4.16
CA ASN A 81 17.91 -12.91 -4.62
C ASN A 81 16.79 -12.92 -3.59
N LYS A 82 17.03 -13.47 -2.39
CA LYS A 82 16.04 -13.59 -1.33
C LYS A 82 16.19 -12.43 -0.34
N PHE A 83 15.11 -11.70 -0.14
CA PHE A 83 15.00 -10.56 0.76
C PHE A 83 14.22 -10.96 2.00
N ASP A 84 14.77 -10.67 3.17
CA ASP A 84 14.05 -10.66 4.44
C ASP A 84 13.87 -9.21 4.88
N ALA A 85 12.62 -8.79 5.09
CA ALA A 85 12.25 -7.41 5.33
C ALA A 85 11.09 -7.26 6.32
N THR A 86 10.93 -6.04 6.81
CA THR A 86 9.73 -5.57 7.50
C THR A 86 8.98 -4.63 6.56
N LEU A 87 7.66 -4.78 6.42
CA LEU A 87 6.81 -3.88 5.66
C LEU A 87 5.89 -3.11 6.59
N GLN A 88 5.91 -1.79 6.50
CA GLN A 88 4.91 -0.93 7.13
C GLN A 88 4.00 -0.36 6.05
N VAL A 89 2.69 -0.50 6.24
CA VAL A 89 1.67 0.05 5.36
C VAL A 89 0.77 0.96 6.16
N GLN A 90 0.66 2.21 5.71
CA GLN A 90 -0.25 3.19 6.28
C GLN A 90 -1.11 3.79 5.16
N TYR A 91 -2.40 3.99 5.42
CA TYR A 91 -3.19 4.85 4.55
C TYR A 91 -4.14 5.75 5.33
N SER A 92 -4.41 6.91 4.74
CA SER A 92 -5.28 7.93 5.32
C SER A 92 -6.31 8.39 4.30
N ARG A 93 -7.52 8.73 4.76
CA ARG A 93 -8.60 9.21 3.91
C ARG A 93 -8.92 10.67 4.22
N PRO A 94 -9.15 11.51 3.21
CA PRO A 94 -9.64 12.86 3.44
C PRO A 94 -11.03 12.83 4.04
N ILE A 95 -11.24 13.63 5.09
CA ILE A 95 -12.57 13.82 5.68
C ILE A 95 -13.37 14.73 4.75
N TYR A 96 -14.58 14.29 4.37
CA TYR A 96 -15.46 15.06 3.51
C TYR A 96 -15.66 16.50 4.00
N GLY A 97 -15.49 17.48 3.11
CA GLY A 97 -15.63 18.90 3.44
C GLY A 97 -14.49 19.46 4.29
N SER A 98 -13.35 18.77 4.38
CA SER A 98 -12.21 19.18 5.20
C SER A 98 -10.88 19.00 4.47
N LYS A 99 -9.85 19.71 4.95
CA LYS A 99 -8.45 19.49 4.56
C LYS A 99 -7.74 18.47 5.45
N TYR A 100 -8.45 17.88 6.42
CA TYR A 100 -7.88 16.89 7.34
C TYR A 100 -8.00 15.48 6.78
N ASN A 101 -6.89 14.72 6.85
CA ASN A 101 -6.86 13.29 6.58
C ASN A 101 -6.98 12.50 7.89
N SER A 102 -7.79 11.45 7.88
CA SER A 102 -7.95 10.52 9.00
C SER A 102 -7.17 9.23 8.70
N PRO A 103 -6.27 8.77 9.59
CA PRO A 103 -5.60 7.49 9.41
C PRO A 103 -6.62 6.36 9.57
N VAL A 104 -6.70 5.47 8.58
CA VAL A 104 -7.65 4.35 8.59
C VAL A 104 -6.93 3.03 8.84
N LEU A 105 -5.72 2.88 8.32
CA LEU A 105 -4.91 1.68 8.49
C LEU A 105 -3.47 2.05 8.82
N ASN A 106 -2.90 1.32 9.77
CA ASN A 106 -1.46 1.31 10.05
C ASN A 106 -1.09 -0.11 10.48
N ILE A 107 -0.45 -0.86 9.58
CA ILE A 107 -0.03 -2.24 9.81
C ILE A 107 1.49 -2.33 9.68
N LEU A 108 2.08 -3.10 10.57
CA LEU A 108 3.49 -3.49 10.53
C LEU A 108 3.57 -5.01 10.40
N ASP A 109 4.01 -5.47 9.23
CA ASP A 109 4.39 -6.86 9.01
C ASP A 109 5.90 -7.00 9.20
N LYS A 110 6.32 -7.82 10.16
CA LYS A 110 7.73 -8.00 10.53
C LYS A 110 8.43 -9.09 9.73
N ASP A 111 7.68 -9.97 9.08
CA ASP A 111 8.19 -11.24 8.56
C ASP A 111 7.89 -11.38 7.06
N VAL A 112 8.28 -10.36 6.29
CA VAL A 112 8.10 -10.33 4.84
C VAL A 112 9.32 -10.94 4.18
N VAL A 113 9.12 -12.07 3.51
CA VAL A 113 10.17 -12.81 2.83
C VAL A 113 9.78 -13.01 1.38
N PHE A 114 10.59 -12.50 0.45
CA PHE A 114 10.32 -12.58 -0.98
C PHE A 114 11.61 -12.75 -1.78
N SER A 115 11.46 -13.19 -3.02
CA SER A 115 12.56 -13.23 -3.99
C SER A 115 12.36 -12.13 -5.01
N TYR A 116 13.41 -11.41 -5.35
CA TYR A 116 13.36 -10.36 -6.37
C TYR A 116 14.61 -10.41 -7.23
N ARG A 117 14.42 -10.26 -8.55
CA ARG A 117 15.45 -10.11 -9.55
C ARG A 117 15.10 -8.94 -10.43
N GLU A 118 16.09 -8.10 -10.71
CA GLU A 118 15.92 -7.03 -11.68
C GLU A 118 15.60 -7.62 -13.06
N ASN A 119 14.60 -7.06 -13.73
CA ASN A 119 14.18 -7.43 -15.08
C ASN A 119 13.58 -8.84 -15.24
N GLU A 120 13.11 -9.48 -14.16
CA GLU A 120 12.16 -10.59 -14.34
C GLU A 120 10.81 -10.03 -14.85
N PRO A 121 10.27 -10.56 -15.96
CA PRO A 121 9.04 -10.08 -16.58
C PRO A 121 7.78 -10.42 -15.77
#